data_AF-A0A6V8D9B0-F1
#
_entry.id   AF-A0A6V8D9B0-F1
#
_cell.length_a   1.000
_cell.length_b   1.000
_cell.length_c   1.000
_cell.angle_alpha   90.00
_cell.angle_beta   90.00
_cell.angle_gamma   90.00
#
_symmetry.space_group_name_H-M   'P 1'
#
loop_
_entity.id
_entity.type
_entity.pdbx_description
1 polymer ?
#
loop_
_entity_poly.entity_id
_entity_poly.type
_entity_poly.pdbx_seq_one_letter_code
_entity_poly.pdbx_strand_id
1 'polypeptide(L)'
;MEGHEALSEVRATNGYLNLVANPSWLAAQFLDDAGPLNGPVAPEEGVVLIEHTSANPNGPFHVGRARNAILGDTLVRLNRLAGRNVRAEYYVDDMGKQVGVLAWALANLTAADVDATLSDRSPA
;
A
#
# COMPACT_ATOMS: atom_id res chain seq x y z
N MET A 1 5.09 -9.07 -47.13
CA MET A 1 4.92 -9.26 -45.69
C MET A 1 3.56 -8.68 -45.34
N GLU A 2 2.59 -9.52 -45.04
CA GLU A 2 1.32 -9.04 -44.48
C GLU A 2 1.57 -8.47 -43.08
N GLY A 3 0.94 -7.34 -42.78
CA GLY A 3 1.01 -6.74 -41.45
C GLY A 3 0.31 -7.60 -40.40
N HIS A 4 0.74 -7.48 -39.14
CA HIS A 4 0.06 -8.15 -38.03
C HIS A 4 -1.31 -7.50 -37.79
N GLU A 5 -2.37 -8.30 -37.61
CA GLU A 5 -3.77 -7.84 -37.43
C GLU A 5 -3.96 -6.83 -36.28
N ALA A 6 -3.11 -6.92 -35.26
CA ALA A 6 -3.06 -6.00 -34.12
C ALA A 6 -2.63 -4.57 -34.45
N LEU A 7 -2.06 -4.32 -35.63
CA LEU A 7 -1.53 -3.01 -36.02
C LEU A 7 -2.34 -2.44 -37.17
N SER A 8 -2.84 -1.21 -37.00
CA SER A 8 -3.51 -0.47 -38.08
C SER A 8 -2.52 0.35 -38.92
N GLU A 9 -1.43 0.82 -38.31
CA GLU A 9 -0.44 1.67 -38.99
C GLU A 9 0.94 1.51 -38.34
N VAL A 10 1.99 1.57 -39.16
CA VAL A 10 3.39 1.66 -38.74
C VAL A 10 4.01 2.85 -39.47
N ARG A 11 4.55 3.82 -38.72
CA ARG A 11 5.15 5.03 -39.31
C ARG A 11 6.50 5.36 -38.71
N ALA A 12 7.46 5.68 -39.57
CA ALA A 12 8.74 6.26 -39.16
C ALA A 12 8.63 7.79 -39.15
N THR A 13 8.96 8.44 -38.04
CA THR A 13 8.88 9.90 -37.93
C THR A 13 10.06 10.42 -37.11
N ASN A 14 10.93 11.23 -37.74
CA ASN A 14 12.09 11.84 -37.09
C ASN A 14 12.95 10.86 -36.24
N GLY A 15 13.14 9.63 -36.72
CA GLY A 15 13.94 8.60 -36.03
C GLY A 15 13.14 7.69 -35.07
N TYR A 16 11.85 7.94 -34.84
CA TYR A 16 10.99 7.06 -34.06
C TYR A 16 10.25 6.07 -34.94
N LEU A 17 10.09 4.84 -34.47
CA LEU A 17 9.16 3.85 -35.03
C LEU A 17 7.87 3.90 -34.20
N ASN A 18 6.82 4.48 -34.76
CA ASN A 18 5.51 4.54 -34.12
C ASN A 18 4.65 3.37 -34.60
N LEU A 19 4.02 2.67 -33.66
CA LEU A 19 3.10 1.57 -33.90
C LEU A 19 1.71 2.01 -33.44
N VAL A 20 0.72 1.94 -34.33
CA VAL A 20 -0.67 2.26 -34.00
C VAL A 20 -1.46 0.97 -33.92
N ALA A 21 -2.06 0.71 -32.76
CA ALA A 21 -2.86 -0.48 -32.53
C ALA A 21 -4.19 -0.41 -33.31
N ASN A 22 -4.60 -1.53 -33.89
CA ASN A 22 -5.92 -1.69 -34.49
C ASN A 22 -7.00 -1.72 -33.39
N PRO A 23 -7.91 -0.72 -33.32
CA PRO A 23 -8.87 -0.62 -32.24
C PRO A 23 -9.87 -1.78 -32.18
N SER A 24 -10.30 -2.30 -33.34
CA SER A 24 -11.26 -3.42 -33.40
C SER A 24 -10.63 -4.71 -32.90
N TRP A 25 -9.38 -4.97 -33.30
CA TRP A 25 -8.62 -6.11 -32.79
C TRP A 25 -8.41 -5.99 -31.27
N LEU A 26 -7.99 -4.81 -30.79
CA LEU A 26 -7.76 -4.55 -29.38
C LEU A 26 -9.03 -4.72 -28.54
N ALA A 27 -10.15 -4.22 -29.04
CA ALA A 27 -11.45 -4.36 -28.39
C ALA A 27 -11.86 -5.84 -28.29
N ALA A 28 -11.66 -6.65 -29.34
CA ALA A 28 -11.95 -8.09 -29.30
C ALA A 28 -11.12 -8.81 -28.22
N GLN A 29 -9.85 -8.43 -28.02
CA GLN A 29 -9.00 -9.02 -26.97
C GLN A 29 -9.51 -8.73 -25.54
N PHE A 30 -10.32 -7.69 -25.35
CA PHE A 30 -10.75 -7.23 -24.02
C PHE A 30 -12.25 -7.40 -23.75
N LEU A 31 -13.07 -7.53 -24.79
CA LEU A 31 -14.52 -7.61 -24.70
C LEU A 31 -15.05 -9.05 -24.75
N ASP A 32 -14.35 -9.96 -25.44
CA ASP A 32 -14.79 -11.36 -25.61
C ASP A 32 -14.28 -12.29 -24.50
N ASP A 33 -13.13 -11.98 -23.90
CA ASP A 33 -12.63 -12.61 -22.69
C ASP A 33 -12.90 -11.69 -21.49
N ALA A 34 -13.20 -12.27 -20.33
CA ALA A 34 -13.47 -11.52 -19.11
C ALA A 34 -12.23 -10.75 -18.61
N GLY A 35 -11.87 -9.63 -19.26
CA GLY A 35 -11.06 -8.52 -18.78
C GLY A 35 -9.58 -8.80 -18.39
N PRO A 36 -8.61 -8.01 -18.89
CA PRO A 36 -7.19 -8.04 -18.46
C PRO A 36 -6.96 -7.73 -16.98
N LEU A 37 -8.00 -7.31 -16.26
CA LEU A 37 -7.96 -7.05 -14.82
C LEU A 37 -8.25 -8.30 -13.98
N ASN A 38 -8.56 -9.45 -14.59
CA ASN A 38 -9.08 -10.62 -13.89
C ASN A 38 -8.16 -11.86 -13.91
N GLY A 39 -6.92 -11.71 -14.36
CA GLY A 39 -5.96 -12.82 -14.41
C GLY A 39 -4.78 -12.57 -13.48
N PRO A 40 -4.49 -13.44 -12.49
CA PRO A 40 -3.24 -13.34 -11.75
C PRO A 40 -2.08 -13.38 -12.75
N VAL A 41 -1.11 -12.47 -12.60
CA VAL A 41 0.22 -12.70 -13.15
C VAL A 41 0.65 -14.03 -12.55
N ALA A 42 1.04 -15.00 -13.39
CA ALA A 42 1.29 -16.38 -13.00
C ALA A 42 1.86 -16.48 -11.57
N PRO A 43 1.32 -17.36 -10.70
CA PRO A 43 1.65 -17.35 -9.28
C PRO A 43 3.16 -17.37 -9.08
N GLU A 44 3.69 -16.28 -8.54
CA GLU A 44 5.10 -16.22 -8.13
C GLU A 44 5.31 -17.20 -6.96
N GLU A 45 6.41 -17.95 -7.00
CA GLU A 45 6.81 -18.78 -5.86
C GLU A 45 7.21 -17.89 -4.67
N GLY A 46 6.60 -18.13 -3.50
CA GLY A 46 6.95 -17.48 -2.24
C GLY A 46 5.84 -16.63 -1.63
N VAL A 47 6.18 -15.96 -0.53
CA VAL A 47 5.28 -15.06 0.22
C VAL A 47 5.83 -13.65 0.14
N VAL A 48 5.02 -12.71 -0.35
CA VAL A 48 5.32 -11.27 -0.27
C VAL A 48 4.92 -10.78 1.11
N LEU A 49 5.89 -10.41 1.93
CA LEU A 49 5.64 -9.76 3.22
C LEU A 49 5.55 -8.25 3.03
N ILE A 50 4.47 -7.66 3.55
CA ILE A 50 4.28 -6.21 3.59
C ILE A 50 4.00 -5.81 5.03
N GLU A 51 4.99 -5.25 5.69
CA GLU A 51 4.82 -4.61 6.99
C GLU A 51 4.37 -3.16 6.80
N HIS A 52 3.33 -2.75 7.51
CA HIS A 52 2.90 -1.36 7.50
C HIS A 52 2.20 -0.97 8.81
N THR A 53 1.95 0.33 8.93
CA THR A 53 1.44 1.02 10.12
C THR A 53 2.46 1.08 11.25
N SER A 54 2.82 -0.08 11.81
CA SER A 54 3.83 -0.30 12.87
C SER A 54 3.99 0.88 13.84
N ALA A 55 2.85 1.39 14.32
CA ALA A 55 2.84 2.57 15.17
C ALA A 55 3.10 2.14 16.62
N ASN A 56 3.97 2.88 17.30
CA ASN A 56 4.27 2.61 18.71
C ASN A 56 2.97 2.64 19.55
N PRO A 57 2.80 1.67 20.47
CA PRO A 57 1.57 1.49 21.26
C PRO A 57 1.51 2.46 22.46
N ASN A 58 1.93 3.71 22.26
CA ASN A 58 2.09 4.71 23.32
C ASN A 58 1.07 5.85 23.24
N GLY A 59 0.11 5.78 22.31
CA GLY A 59 -0.89 6.83 22.14
C GLY A 59 -1.90 6.52 21.03
N PRO A 60 -2.98 7.31 20.95
CA PRO A 60 -4.06 7.10 19.99
C PRO A 60 -3.61 7.33 18.55
N PHE A 61 -4.30 6.69 17.61
CA PHE A 61 -4.11 6.94 16.19
C PHE A 61 -4.59 8.35 15.81
N HIS A 62 -3.76 9.07 15.06
CA HIS A 62 -4.10 10.36 14.47
C HIS A 62 -3.92 10.31 12.95
N VAL A 63 -4.45 11.30 12.23
CA VAL A 63 -4.41 11.35 10.75
C VAL A 63 -2.99 11.23 10.18
N GLY A 64 -1.98 11.77 10.87
CA GLY A 64 -0.57 11.60 10.51
C GLY A 64 -0.09 10.14 10.47
N ARG A 65 -0.66 9.24 11.30
CA ARG A 65 -0.36 7.80 11.31
C ARG A 65 -1.15 7.04 10.24
N ALA A 66 -2.25 7.60 9.72
CA ALA A 66 -3.09 6.95 8.72
C ALA A 66 -2.39 6.81 7.35
N ARG A 67 -1.45 7.71 7.02
CA ARG A 67 -0.74 7.66 5.73
C ARG A 67 -0.05 6.32 5.49
N ASN A 68 0.72 5.83 6.47
CA ASN A 68 1.43 4.56 6.33
C ASN A 68 0.43 3.39 6.22
N ALA A 69 -0.62 3.39 7.03
CA ALA A 69 -1.67 2.39 6.98
C ALA A 69 -2.34 2.30 5.60
N ILE A 70 -2.71 3.44 5.00
CA ILE A 70 -3.36 3.50 3.69
C ILE A 70 -2.42 3.04 2.58
N LEU A 71 -1.17 3.51 2.58
CA LEU A 71 -0.19 3.14 1.57
C LEU A 71 0.15 1.64 1.63
N GLY A 72 0.37 1.10 2.83
CA GLY A 72 0.64 -0.32 3.03
C GLY A 72 -0.53 -1.20 2.58
N ASP A 73 -1.76 -0.87 3.00
CA ASP A 73 -2.95 -1.63 2.59
C ASP A 73 -3.18 -1.54 1.07
N THR A 74 -2.88 -0.41 0.44
CA THR A 74 -2.95 -0.28 -1.03
C THR A 74 -2.00 -1.25 -1.72
N LEU A 75 -0.76 -1.37 -1.23
CA LEU A 75 0.22 -2.31 -1.78
C LEU A 75 -0.21 -3.76 -1.56
N VAL A 76 -0.80 -4.08 -0.41
CA VAL A 76 -1.37 -5.41 -0.14
C VAL A 76 -2.46 -5.75 -1.14
N ARG A 77 -3.39 -4.83 -1.40
CA ARG A 77 -4.48 -5.02 -2.36
C ARG A 77 -3.97 -5.21 -3.79
N LEU A 78 -3.01 -4.39 -4.22
CA LEU A 78 -2.43 -4.49 -5.56
C LEU A 78 -1.67 -5.81 -5.77
N ASN A 79 -0.90 -6.26 -4.77
CA ASN A 79 -0.20 -7.54 -4.87
C ASN A 79 -1.16 -8.74 -4.88
N ARG A 80 -2.23 -8.70 -4.08
CA ARG A 80 -3.31 -9.72 -4.10
C ARG A 80 -4.05 -9.72 -5.43
N LEU A 81 -4.36 -8.54 -5.97
CA LEU A 81 -4.97 -8.39 -7.29
C LEU A 81 -4.08 -8.98 -8.39
N ALA A 82 -2.75 -8.82 -8.27
CA ALA A 82 -1.79 -9.41 -9.17
C ALA A 82 -1.60 -10.93 -9.00
N GLY A 83 -2.29 -11.58 -8.06
CA GLY A 83 -2.22 -13.02 -7.84
C GLY A 83 -1.16 -13.50 -6.85
N ARG A 84 -0.49 -12.59 -6.13
CA ARG A 84 0.60 -12.94 -5.22
C ARG A 84 0.07 -13.38 -3.85
N ASN A 85 0.78 -14.30 -3.21
CA ASN A 85 0.52 -14.67 -1.82
C ASN A 85 1.11 -13.60 -0.88
N VAL A 86 0.25 -12.78 -0.26
CA VAL A 86 0.68 -11.62 0.53
C VAL A 86 0.39 -11.82 2.02
N ARG A 87 1.45 -11.72 2.83
CA ARG A 87 1.38 -11.63 4.30
C ARG A 87 1.52 -10.16 4.71
N ALA A 88 0.44 -9.58 5.23
CA ALA A 88 0.47 -8.24 5.81
C ALA A 88 0.82 -8.34 7.30
N GLU A 89 1.76 -7.54 7.78
CA GLU A 89 2.20 -7.55 9.18
C GLU A 89 2.13 -6.16 9.82
N TYR A 90 1.90 -6.17 11.13
CA TYR A 90 1.96 -5.01 12.01
C TYR A 90 3.01 -5.28 13.07
N TYR A 91 4.12 -4.55 13.04
CA TYR A 91 5.14 -4.66 14.09
C TYR A 91 4.73 -3.82 15.30
N VAL A 92 4.76 -4.44 16.48
CA VAL A 92 4.50 -3.79 17.77
C VAL A 92 5.82 -3.72 18.53
N ASP A 93 6.33 -2.51 18.76
CA ASP A 93 7.43 -2.29 19.70
C ASP A 93 6.87 -2.04 21.11
N ASP A 94 6.79 -3.10 21.91
CA ASP A 94 6.32 -3.07 23.29
C ASP A 94 7.46 -2.99 24.33
N MET A 95 8.72 -3.06 23.89
CA MET A 95 9.90 -3.07 24.76
C MET A 95 10.69 -1.75 24.74
N GLY A 96 10.28 -0.78 23.91
CA GLY A 96 10.92 0.52 23.81
C GLY A 96 10.74 1.41 25.05
N LYS A 97 11.64 2.39 25.20
CA LYS A 97 11.62 3.39 26.29
C LYS A 97 10.26 4.08 26.46
N GLN A 98 9.55 4.33 25.36
CA GLN A 98 8.24 4.99 25.40
C GLN A 98 7.18 4.16 26.14
N VAL A 99 7.19 2.84 25.94
CA VAL A 99 6.29 1.91 26.66
C VAL A 99 6.70 1.79 28.11
N GLY A 100 8.01 1.74 28.39
CA GLY A 100 8.53 1.76 29.76
C GLY A 100 8.10 3.01 30.54
N VAL A 101 8.16 4.19 29.93
CA VAL A 101 7.70 5.46 30.54
C VAL A 101 6.19 5.45 30.77
N LEU A 102 5.41 4.96 29.80
CA LEU A 102 3.95 4.85 29.95
C LEU A 102 3.57 3.88 31.08
N ALA A 103 4.22 2.71 31.16
CA ALA A 103 3.99 1.72 32.21
C ALA A 103 4.34 2.27 33.60
N TRP A 104 5.48 2.97 33.71
CA TRP A 104 5.86 3.65 34.96
C TRP A 104 4.82 4.71 35.36
N ALA A 105 4.38 5.55 34.42
CA ALA A 105 3.39 6.60 34.68
C ALA A 105 2.06 6.00 35.17
N LEU A 106 1.56 4.95 34.50
CA LEU A 106 0.33 4.25 34.92
C LEU A 106 0.44 3.64 36.32
N ALA A 107 1.63 3.20 36.74
CA ALA A 107 1.85 2.60 38.05
C ALA A 107 2.12 3.63 39.17
N ASN A 108 2.54 4.86 38.84
CA ASN A 108 3.06 5.81 39.84
C ASN A 108 2.34 7.18 39.84
N LEU A 109 1.49 7.49 38.86
CA LEU A 109 0.76 8.75 38.79
C LEU A 109 -0.74 8.52 38.92
N THR A 110 -1.39 9.35 39.73
CA THR A 110 -2.85 9.46 39.75
C THR A 110 -3.35 10.37 38.64
N ALA A 111 -4.65 10.33 38.33
CA ALA A 111 -5.25 11.27 37.38
C ALA A 111 -5.02 12.74 37.80
N ALA A 112 -5.06 13.02 39.11
CA ALA A 112 -4.80 14.37 39.63
C ALA A 112 -3.35 14.82 39.39
N ASP A 113 -2.38 13.91 39.52
CA ASP A 113 -0.97 14.22 39.25
C ASP A 113 -0.73 14.50 37.76
N VAL A 114 -1.41 13.75 36.88
CA VAL A 114 -1.36 13.97 35.43
C VAL A 114 -1.97 15.32 35.07
N ASP A 115 -3.16 15.62 35.57
CA ASP A 115 -3.85 16.88 35.29
C ASP A 115 -3.04 18.09 35.76
N ALA A 116 -2.47 18.02 36.97
CA ALA A 116 -1.59 19.07 37.51
C ALA A 116 -0.33 19.27 36.64
N THR A 117 0.25 18.19 36.11
CA THR A 117 1.43 18.25 35.24
C THR A 117 1.10 18.82 33.85
N LEU A 118 -0.09 18.52 33.33
CA LEU A 118 -0.52 18.99 32.02
C LEU A 118 -1.06 20.43 32.05
N SER A 119 -1.61 20.90 33.18
CA SER A 119 -2.14 22.26 33.32
C SER A 119 -1.08 23.35 33.17
N ASP A 120 0.19 23.05 33.47
CA ASP A 120 1.31 24.00 33.30
C ASP A 120 1.82 24.09 31.84
N ARG A 121 1.27 23.29 30.92
CA ARG A 121 1.62 23.34 29.50
C ARG A 121 0.54 24.06 28.71
N SER A 122 0.85 25.27 28.25
CA SER A 122 0.07 25.93 27.18
C SER A 122 -0.02 24.99 25.96
N PRO A 123 -1.19 24.87 25.31
CA PRO A 123 -1.30 24.05 24.10
C PRO A 123 -0.39 24.62 23.01
N ALA A 124 0.44 23.76 22.45
CA ALA A 124 1.29 24.06 21.30
C ALA A 124 0.48 24.11 19.99
#